data_AF-A0A286AJH6-F1
#
_entry.id   AF-A0A286AJH6-F1
#
_cell.length_a   1.000
_cell.length_b   1.000
_cell.length_c   1.000
_cell.angle_alpha   90.00
_cell.angle_beta   90.00
_cell.angle_gamma   90.00
#
_symmetry.space_group_name_H-M   'P 1'
#
loop_
_entity.id
_entity.type
_entity.pdbx_description
1 polymer ?
#
loop_
_entity_poly.entity_id
_entity_poly.type
_entity_poly.pdbx_seq_one_letter_code
_entity_poly.pdbx_strand_id
1 'polypeptide(L)' 'MKNVQIIEKSSGHIVAEYPVIVDLIEDPTDLDYIEDAWELAVEEGLVEENNRENYDLEIVGDIPLDHSSESL' A
#
# COMPACT_ATOMS: atom_id res chain seq x y z
N MET A 1 -10.51 0.94 -2.16
CA MET A 1 -9.32 0.16 -1.74
C MET A 1 -8.27 0.31 -2.82
N LYS A 2 -7.03 0.60 -2.47
CA LYS A 2 -5.92 0.70 -3.42
C LYS A 2 -4.83 -0.28 -3.03
N ASN A 3 -4.17 -0.82 -4.05
CA ASN A 3 -3.02 -1.67 -3.82
C ASN A 3 -1.74 -0.84 -3.90
N VAL A 4 -0.95 -0.84 -2.85
CA VAL A 4 0.33 -0.12 -2.77
C VAL A 4 1.46 -1.14 -2.76
N GLN A 5 2.40 -1.00 -3.68
CA GLN A 5 3.64 -1.77 -3.71
C GLN A 5 4.78 -0.97 -3.10
N ILE A 6 5.65 -1.66 -2.38
CA ILE A 6 6.92 -1.12 -1.88
C ILE A 6 8.04 -1.83 -2.61
N ILE A 7 8.89 -1.07 -3.28
CA ILE A 7 9.91 -1.57 -4.20
C ILE A 7 11.27 -1.10 -3.72
N GLU A 8 12.21 -2.02 -3.55
CA GLU A 8 13.60 -1.67 -3.21
C GLU A 8 14.30 -1.08 -4.45
N LYS A 9 14.75 0.18 -4.37
CA LYS A 9 15.34 0.91 -5.52
C LYS A 9 16.60 0.26 -6.09
N SER A 10 17.42 -0.33 -5.22
CA SER A 10 18.71 -0.90 -5.62
C SER A 10 18.55 -2.11 -6.53
N SER A 11 17.46 -2.87 -6.38
CA SER A 11 17.22 -4.13 -7.07
C SER A 11 15.98 -4.11 -7.98
N GLY A 12 15.05 -3.18 -7.76
CA GLY A 12 13.71 -3.17 -8.36
C GLY A 12 12.82 -4.29 -7.83
N HIS A 13 13.19 -4.94 -6.72
CA HIS A 13 12.42 -6.03 -6.12
C HIS A 13 11.23 -5.49 -5.33
N ILE A 14 10.05 -6.09 -5.54
CA ILE A 14 8.86 -5.80 -4.74
C ILE A 14 9.06 -6.46 -3.37
N VAL A 15 9.20 -5.63 -2.34
CA VAL A 15 9.38 -6.05 -0.95
C VAL A 15 8.06 -6.49 -0.35
N ALA A 16 7.00 -5.72 -0.62
CA ALA A 16 5.66 -5.95 -0.10
C ALA A 16 4.60 -5.32 -1.01
N GLU A 17 3.38 -5.83 -0.88
CA GLU A 17 2.20 -5.30 -1.55
C GLU A 17 1.04 -5.31 -0.56
N TYR A 18 0.43 -4.14 -0.33
CA TYR A 18 -0.64 -3.97 0.64
C TYR A 18 -1.93 -3.50 -0.01
N PRO A 19 -3.04 -4.24 0.16
CA PRO A 19 -4.37 -3.72 -0.12
C PRO A 19 -4.78 -2.77 1.01
N VAL A 20 -4.69 -1.45 0.77
CA VAL A 20 -4.99 -0.41 1.74
C VAL A 20 -6.41 0.13 1.55
N ILE A 21 -7.16 0.18 2.65
CA ILE A 21 -8.48 0.80 2.73
C ILE A 21 -8.39 1.97 3.71
N VAL A 22 -8.59 3.19 3.21
CA VAL A 22 -8.64 4.39 4.04
C VAL A 22 -10.12 4.73 4.28
N ASP A 23 -10.70 4.17 5.35
CA ASP A 23 -12.14 4.30 5.67
C ASP A 23 -12.49 5.55 6.51
N LEU A 24 -11.48 6.20 7.10
CA LEU A 24 -11.68 7.30 8.06
C LEU A 24 -11.53 8.70 7.46
N ILE A 25 -11.20 8.80 6.17
CA ILE A 25 -10.97 10.05 5.46
C ILE A 25 -12.07 10.21 4.40
N GLU A 26 -12.77 11.35 4.40
CA GLU A 26 -13.87 11.61 3.44
C GLU A 26 -13.39 11.71 1.98
N ASP A 27 -12.15 12.14 1.76
CA ASP A 27 -11.52 12.24 0.44
C ASP A 27 -10.03 11.85 0.55
N PRO A 28 -9.71 10.54 0.62
CA PRO A 28 -8.35 10.07 0.82
C PRO A 28 -7.50 10.35 -0.42
N THR A 29 -6.33 10.94 -0.20
CA THR A 29 -5.33 11.19 -1.24
C THR A 29 -4.45 9.97 -1.46
N ASP A 30 -3.75 9.91 -2.59
CA ASP A 30 -2.76 8.86 -2.84
C ASP A 30 -1.69 8.77 -1.74
N LEU A 31 -1.35 9.90 -1.12
CA LEU A 31 -0.39 9.93 -0.02
C LEU A 31 -0.90 9.16 1.19
N ASP A 32 -2.20 9.25 1.52
CA ASP A 32 -2.79 8.54 2.66
C ASP A 32 -2.64 7.01 2.50
N TYR A 33 -2.86 6.49 1.28
CA TYR A 33 -2.66 5.06 1.02
C TYR A 33 -1.19 4.65 1.11
N ILE A 34 -0.29 5.51 0.62
CA ILE A 34 1.16 5.26 0.61
C ILE A 34 1.73 5.27 2.03
N GLU A 35 1.30 6.20 2.88
CA GLU A 35 1.75 6.28 4.27
C GLU A 35 1.28 5.05 5.07
N ASP A 36 0.01 4.66 4.94
CA ASP A 36 -0.55 3.50 5.63
C ASP A 36 0.18 2.20 5.24
N ALA A 37 0.43 2.01 3.93
CA ALA A 37 1.22 0.87 3.44
C ALA A 37 2.66 0.86 3.98
N TRP A 38 3.28 2.03 4.12
CA TRP A 38 4.63 2.14 4.67
C TRP A 38 4.66 1.80 6.16
N GLU A 39 3.72 2.33 6.95
CA GLU A 39 3.63 2.04 8.38
C GLU A 39 3.47 0.53 8.61
N LEU A 40 2.59 -0.13 7.85
CA LEU A 40 2.42 -1.59 7.91
C LEU A 40 3.73 -2.34 7.61
N ALA A 41 4.47 -1.93 6.58
CA ALA A 41 5.73 -2.57 6.21
C ALA A 41 6.82 -2.41 7.27
N VAL A 42 6.85 -1.25 7.95
CA VAL A 42 7.75 -1.00 9.09
C VAL A 42 7.35 -1.87 10.28
N GLU A 43 6.06 -1.92 10.60
CA GLU A 43 5.53 -2.74 11.71
C GLU A 43 5.80 -4.24 11.51
N GLU A 44 5.69 -4.73 10.29
CA GLU A 44 6.00 -6.13 9.93
C GLU A 44 7.51 -6.39 9.83
N GLY A 45 8.35 -5.35 9.89
CA GLY A 45 9.80 -5.46 9.79
C GLY A 45 10.31 -5.84 8.40
N LEU A 46 9.52 -5.57 7.35
CA LEU A 46 9.89 -5.81 5.95
C LEU A 46 10.79 -4.72 5.39
N VAL A 47 10.66 -3.50 5.92
CA VAL A 47 11.48 -2.35 5.57
C VAL A 47 12.08 -1.70 6.82
N GLU A 48 13.17 -0.96 6.62
CA GLU A 48 13.81 -0.18 7.66
C GLU A 48 13.27 1.26 7.63
N GLU A 49 12.60 1.69 8.71
CA GLU A 49 11.97 3.02 8.84
C GLU A 49 12.92 4.17 8.46
N ASN A 50 14.16 4.09 8.94
CA ASN A 50 15.18 5.12 8.73
C ASN A 50 15.73 5.17 7.29
N ASN A 51 15.40 4.18 6.46
CA ASN A 51 15.92 4.02 5.11
C ASN A 51 14.82 4.16 4.05
N ARG A 52 13.76 4.93 4.34
CA ARG A 52 12.64 5.14 3.40
C ARG A 52 13.08 5.59 2.01
N GLU A 53 14.13 6.39 1.93
CA GLU A 53 14.68 6.86 0.66
C GLU A 53 15.17 5.74 -0.28
N ASN A 54 15.46 4.55 0.25
CA ASN A 54 15.87 3.38 -0.52
C ASN A 54 14.70 2.63 -1.18
N TYR A 55 13.46 3.04 -0.90
CA TYR A 55 12.26 2.41 -1.43
C TYR A 55 11.46 3.37 -2.29
N ASP A 56 10.82 2.84 -3.32
CA ASP A 56 9.73 3.49 -4.05
C ASP A 56 8.40 2.90 -3.58
N LEU A 57 7.37 3.75 -3.51
CA LEU A 57 6.01 3.34 -3.18
C LEU A 57 5.10 3.72 -4.33
N GLU A 58 4.42 2.74 -4.91
CA GLU A 58 3.60 2.91 -6.09
C GLU A 58 2.19 2.34 -5.89
N ILE A 59 1.18 3.09 -6.32
CA ILE A 59 -0.20 2.60 -6.39
C ILE A 59 -0.36 1.85 -7.71
N VAL A 60 -0.55 0.53 -7.65
CA VAL A 60 -0.60 -0.33 -8.84
C VAL A 60 -2.02 -0.67 -9.30
N GLY A 61 -3.04 -0.21 -8.57
CA GLY A 61 -4.42 -0.26 -9.03
C GLY A 61 -5.44 -0.03 -7.92
N ASP A 62 -6.65 0.32 -8.35
CA ASP A 62 -7.83 0.24 -7.51
C ASP A 62 -8.29 -1.22 -7.45
N ILE A 63 -8.39 -1.76 -6.24
CA ILE A 63 -8.98 -3.07 -6.05
C ILE A 63 -10.50 -2.82 -5.92
N PRO A 64 -11.31 -3.26 -6.89
CA PRO A 64 -12.76 -3.16 -6.73
C PRO A 64 -13.13 -3.97 -5.49
N LEU A 65 -13.78 -3.30 -4.53
CA LEU A 65 -14.49 -3.99 -3.47
C LEU A 65 -15.63 -4.74 -4.15
N ASP A 66 -15.39 -6.00 -4.50
CA ASP A 66 -16.40 -6.80 -5.18
C ASP A 66 -17.62 -6.94 -4.26
N HIS A 67 -18.68 -6.18 -4.57
CA HIS A 67 -20.01 -6.36 -4.01
C HIS A 67 -20.78 -7.38 -4.86
N SER A 68 -20.17 -8.53 -5.18
CA SER A 68 -20.79 -9.53 -6.05
C SER A 68 -20.71 -10.93 -5.46
N SER A 69 -21.46 -11.22 -4.39
CA SER A 69 -22.12 -12.53 -4.28
C SER A 69 -23.09 -12.64 -3.10
N GLU A 70 -24.23 -11.95 -3.17
CA GLU A 70 -25.51 -12.55 -2.74
C GLU A 70 -26.61 -12.14 -3.74
N SER A 71 -26.71 -12.89 -4.83
CA SER A 71 -27.97 -13.05 -5.55
C SER A 71 -28.41 -14.49 -5.33
N LEU A 72 -29.29 -14.70 -4.35
CA LEU A 72 -30.08 -15.92 -4.17
C LEU A 72 -31.55 -15.54 -4.08
#